data_AF-A0A086ZSQ3-F1
#
_entry.id   AF-A0A086ZSQ3-F1
#
_cell.length_a   1.000
_cell.length_b   1.000
_cell.length_c   1.000
_cell.angle_alpha   90.00
_cell.angle_beta   90.00
_cell.angle_gamma   90.00
#
_symmetry.space_group_name_H-M   'P 1'
#
loop_
_entity.id
_entity.type
_entity.pdbx_description
1 polymer ?
#
loop_
_entity_poly.entity_id
_entity_poly.type
_entity_poly.pdbx_seq_one_letter_code
_entity_poly.pdbx_strand_id
1 'polypeptide(L)'
;MSEEQEPTATQDQQDRQGRLLGAADIRRIAADAGISPTKKFGQNFVIDPGTVRRIVREADVTADTHVMEVGPGLGSLTLAILETGAAMTAIEIDPPVAERLPRTIAEFMPDAVDRFRVVNRDALTVTPNNVPDFNDDAAFTLVANLPYNVATPIILTLLERFANLDSFLVMVQKEVADRLAAEPGNKIYGTPSVKLAWYGKARRVGNIGRNVFWPAPNVDSALVRFDRHTPDEQAELAGGADREATFRLIDEAFGQRRKTLHAALKKTVPAEAFGRAGIDPTRRGETLTIADFARLAAACTAGSVAEPTAEPATSGADHD
;
A
#
# COMPACT_ATOMS: atom_id res chain seq x y z
N MET A 1 14.76 40.98 -44.54
CA MET A 1 13.46 40.33 -44.76
C MET A 1 13.44 39.13 -43.86
N SER A 2 12.83 39.33 -42.70
CA SER A 2 12.69 38.34 -41.64
C SER A 2 11.42 37.57 -41.92
N GLU A 3 11.51 36.25 -42.13
CA GLU A 3 10.34 35.37 -42.05
C GLU A 3 10.26 34.89 -40.61
N GLU A 4 9.45 35.57 -39.81
CA GLU A 4 8.91 35.04 -38.56
C GLU A 4 7.94 33.91 -38.94
N GLN A 5 8.31 32.67 -38.63
CA GLN A 5 7.41 31.53 -38.70
C GLN A 5 6.41 31.64 -37.54
N GLU A 6 5.15 31.93 -37.87
CA GLU A 6 4.04 31.83 -36.93
C GLU A 6 3.90 30.38 -36.43
N PRO A 7 3.81 30.14 -35.11
CA PRO A 7 3.55 28.80 -34.59
C PRO A 7 2.13 28.35 -34.98
N THR A 8 2.04 27.16 -35.55
CA THR A 8 0.77 26.55 -35.99
C THR A 8 -0.13 26.24 -34.80
N ALA A 9 -1.44 26.52 -34.90
CA ALA A 9 -2.46 26.34 -33.84
C ALA A 9 -2.50 24.93 -33.18
N THR A 10 -1.92 23.91 -33.82
CA THR A 10 -1.77 22.55 -33.27
C THR A 10 -0.64 22.45 -32.23
N GLN A 11 0.43 23.25 -32.35
CA GLN A 11 1.50 23.36 -31.34
C GLN A 11 1.00 24.12 -30.11
N ASP A 12 0.27 25.23 -30.28
CA ASP A 12 -0.35 25.97 -29.17
C ASP A 12 -1.41 25.16 -28.41
N GLN A 13 -2.12 24.24 -29.08
CA GLN A 13 -3.07 23.32 -28.42
C GLN A 13 -2.37 22.17 -27.70
N GLN A 14 -1.24 21.69 -28.23
CA GLN A 14 -0.39 20.71 -27.53
C GLN A 14 0.37 21.33 -26.37
N ASP A 15 0.76 22.60 -26.44
CA ASP A 15 1.39 23.33 -25.33
C ASP A 15 0.39 23.67 -24.21
N ARG A 16 -0.92 23.69 -24.50
CA ARG A 16 -2.00 23.77 -23.49
C ARG A 16 -2.38 22.43 -22.87
N GLN A 17 -1.94 21.31 -23.45
CA GLN A 17 -2.16 19.97 -22.89
C GLN A 17 -0.83 19.49 -22.32
N GLY A 18 -0.69 19.53 -21.00
CA GLY A 18 0.57 19.22 -20.30
C GLY A 18 1.30 17.98 -20.83
N ARG A 19 2.64 18.02 -20.79
CA ARG A 19 3.53 17.04 -21.41
C ARG A 19 4.02 16.00 -20.41
N LEU A 20 3.94 14.72 -20.75
CA LEU A 20 4.52 13.64 -19.92
C LEU A 20 6.03 13.47 -20.19
N LEU A 21 6.75 12.97 -19.18
CA LEU A 21 8.21 12.80 -19.26
C LEU A 21 8.60 11.60 -20.14
N GLY A 22 9.55 11.84 -21.05
CA GLY A 22 10.30 10.77 -21.71
C GLY A 22 11.66 10.50 -21.05
N ALA A 23 12.39 9.51 -21.57
CA ALA A 23 13.73 9.16 -21.09
C ALA A 23 14.73 10.33 -21.13
N ALA A 24 14.65 11.19 -22.14
CA ALA A 24 15.51 12.36 -22.28
C ALA A 24 15.24 13.40 -21.18
N ASP A 25 13.95 13.68 -20.91
CA ASP A 25 13.54 14.61 -19.86
C ASP A 25 14.02 14.14 -18.49
N ILE A 26 13.80 12.86 -18.16
CA ILE A 26 14.19 12.26 -16.89
C ILE A 26 15.71 12.37 -16.66
N ARG A 27 16.52 12.06 -17.67
CA ARG A 27 17.98 12.17 -17.56
C ARG A 27 18.44 13.62 -17.39
N ARG A 28 17.82 14.56 -18.12
CA ARG A 28 18.10 15.99 -18.00
C ARG A 28 17.74 16.50 -16.60
N ILE A 29 16.52 16.26 -16.15
CA ILE A 29 16.01 16.65 -14.82
C ILE A 29 16.92 16.10 -13.72
N ALA A 30 17.30 14.82 -13.83
CA ALA A 30 18.22 14.19 -12.88
C ALA A 30 19.58 14.88 -12.84
N ALA A 31 20.18 15.14 -14.02
CA ALA A 31 21.47 15.80 -14.14
C ALA A 31 21.43 17.24 -13.60
N ASP A 32 20.42 18.03 -13.98
CA ASP A 32 20.24 19.43 -13.56
C ASP A 32 20.10 19.55 -12.04
N ALA A 33 19.44 18.56 -11.42
CA ALA A 33 19.23 18.51 -9.97
C ALA A 33 20.36 17.80 -9.20
N GLY A 34 21.40 17.29 -9.88
CA GLY A 34 22.46 16.49 -9.25
C GLY A 34 21.96 15.16 -8.66
N ILE A 35 20.80 14.68 -9.10
CA ILE A 35 20.17 13.44 -8.62
C ILE A 35 20.76 12.27 -9.40
N SER A 36 21.50 11.41 -8.70
CA SER A 36 21.92 10.12 -9.24
C SER A 36 21.04 9.02 -8.65
N PRO A 37 20.49 8.10 -9.47
CA PRO A 37 19.68 6.99 -8.96
C PRO A 37 20.44 6.20 -7.88
N THR A 38 19.98 6.27 -6.65
CA THR A 38 20.68 5.62 -5.53
C THR A 38 20.12 4.22 -5.29
N LYS A 39 21.01 3.26 -5.03
CA LYS A 39 20.60 1.92 -4.55
C LYS A 39 19.94 1.99 -3.18
N LYS A 40 20.25 3.02 -2.37
CA LYS A 40 19.72 3.21 -1.01
C LYS A 40 18.19 3.30 -1.00
N PHE A 41 17.62 4.05 -1.93
CA PHE A 41 16.16 4.24 -2.04
C PHE A 41 15.52 3.39 -3.13
N GLY A 42 16.28 2.53 -3.81
CA GLY A 42 15.75 1.64 -4.85
C GLY A 42 15.13 2.38 -6.04
N GLN A 43 15.65 3.57 -6.36
CA GLN A 43 15.07 4.46 -7.38
C GLN A 43 15.16 3.85 -8.79
N ASN A 44 14.01 3.59 -9.39
CA ASN A 44 13.85 3.25 -10.80
C ASN A 44 12.76 4.16 -11.38
N PHE A 45 13.14 5.15 -12.19
CA PHE A 45 12.21 6.12 -12.74
C PHE A 45 11.52 5.57 -13.98
N VAL A 46 10.20 5.70 -14.07
CA VAL A 46 9.44 5.26 -15.25
C VAL A 46 9.70 6.25 -16.40
N ILE A 47 10.18 5.77 -17.53
CA ILE A 47 10.58 6.58 -18.70
C ILE A 47 9.60 6.50 -19.88
N ASP A 48 8.49 5.77 -19.71
CA ASP A 48 7.50 5.52 -20.76
C ASP A 48 6.14 6.17 -20.43
N PRO A 49 5.74 7.22 -21.16
CA PRO A 49 4.43 7.87 -21.01
C PRO A 49 3.23 6.91 -21.15
N GLY A 50 3.34 5.91 -22.03
CA GLY A 50 2.26 4.93 -22.25
C GLY A 50 2.00 4.09 -21.01
N THR A 51 3.07 3.67 -20.32
CA THR A 51 3.00 2.92 -19.06
C THR A 51 2.33 3.72 -17.95
N VAL A 52 2.72 4.98 -17.72
CA VAL A 52 2.12 5.79 -16.63
C VAL A 52 0.64 6.10 -16.91
N ARG A 53 0.25 6.40 -18.16
CA ARG A 53 -1.16 6.54 -18.53
C ARG A 53 -1.96 5.27 -18.31
N ARG A 54 -1.37 4.11 -18.65
CA ARG A 54 -2.01 2.82 -18.38
C ARG A 54 -2.23 2.62 -16.88
N ILE A 55 -1.24 2.92 -16.04
CA ILE A 55 -1.35 2.82 -14.58
C ILE A 55 -2.51 3.69 -14.09
N VAL A 56 -2.51 4.98 -14.44
CA VAL A 56 -3.55 5.93 -14.00
C VAL A 56 -4.95 5.49 -14.45
N ARG A 57 -5.09 4.97 -15.67
CA ARG A 57 -6.36 4.41 -16.17
C ARG A 57 -6.80 3.18 -15.39
N GLU A 58 -5.91 2.23 -15.10
CA GLU A 58 -6.23 1.00 -14.35
C GLU A 58 -6.51 1.28 -12.86
N ALA A 59 -6.11 2.46 -12.38
CA ALA A 59 -6.43 2.98 -11.05
C ALA A 59 -7.78 3.70 -11.01
N ASP A 60 -8.47 3.83 -12.16
CA ASP A 60 -9.72 4.60 -12.31
C ASP A 60 -9.62 6.05 -11.78
N VAL A 61 -8.45 6.68 -11.93
CA VAL A 61 -8.27 8.07 -11.50
C VAL A 61 -9.02 9.01 -12.45
N THR A 62 -9.81 9.91 -11.84
CA THR A 62 -10.59 10.95 -12.53
C THR A 62 -10.31 12.32 -11.92
N ALA A 63 -10.89 13.38 -12.48
CA ALA A 63 -10.76 14.73 -11.93
C ALA A 63 -11.31 14.85 -10.48
N ASP A 64 -12.28 14.01 -10.11
CA ASP A 64 -12.89 14.01 -8.77
C ASP A 64 -12.11 13.16 -7.75
N THR A 65 -11.00 12.55 -8.17
CA THR A 65 -10.17 11.68 -7.33
C THR A 65 -9.11 12.50 -6.58
N HIS A 66 -9.00 12.31 -5.26
CA HIS A 66 -7.83 12.75 -4.50
C HIS A 66 -6.82 11.59 -4.40
N VAL A 67 -5.59 11.82 -4.88
CA VAL A 67 -4.56 10.79 -4.99
C VAL A 67 -3.42 11.02 -4.01
N MET A 68 -3.04 9.96 -3.28
CA MET A 68 -1.73 9.86 -2.65
C MET A 68 -0.77 9.16 -3.62
N GLU A 69 0.40 9.74 -3.86
CA GLU A 69 1.50 9.05 -4.53
C GLU A 69 2.67 8.88 -3.55
N VAL A 70 3.23 7.67 -3.46
CA VAL A 70 4.44 7.41 -2.66
C VAL A 70 5.62 7.14 -3.57
N GLY A 71 6.71 7.87 -3.38
CA GLY A 71 7.91 7.77 -4.20
C GLY A 71 7.67 8.28 -5.63
N PRO A 72 7.25 9.54 -5.81
CA PRO A 72 6.99 10.13 -7.14
C PRO A 72 8.23 10.16 -8.04
N GLY A 73 9.42 10.13 -7.44
CA GLY A 73 10.66 10.32 -8.17
C GLY A 73 10.66 11.67 -8.88
N LEU A 74 11.05 11.67 -10.16
CA LEU A 74 11.11 12.91 -10.96
C LEU A 74 9.75 13.36 -11.51
N GLY A 75 8.66 12.63 -11.24
CA GLY A 75 7.30 13.07 -11.54
C GLY A 75 6.63 12.42 -12.75
N SER A 76 7.15 11.30 -13.27
CA SER A 76 6.54 10.65 -14.45
C SER A 76 5.10 10.19 -14.21
N LEU A 77 4.85 9.55 -13.07
CA LEU A 77 3.52 9.10 -12.69
C LEU A 77 2.69 10.27 -12.12
N THR A 78 3.31 11.16 -11.35
CA THR A 78 2.72 12.43 -10.89
C THR A 78 2.07 13.22 -12.03
N LEU A 79 2.79 13.45 -13.13
CA LEU A 79 2.25 14.18 -14.29
C LEU A 79 1.10 13.44 -14.96
N ALA A 80 1.15 12.11 -15.03
CA ALA A 80 0.05 11.32 -15.58
C ALA A 80 -1.21 11.36 -14.69
N ILE A 81 -1.04 11.42 -13.37
CA ILE A 81 -2.15 11.62 -12.43
C ILE A 81 -2.74 13.01 -12.65
N LEU A 82 -1.90 14.06 -12.66
CA LEU A 82 -2.34 15.44 -12.84
C LEU A 82 -3.00 15.71 -14.21
N GLU A 83 -2.62 14.95 -15.25
CA GLU A 83 -3.23 14.97 -16.60
C GLU A 83 -4.73 14.68 -16.56
N THR A 84 -5.21 13.93 -15.56
CA THR A 84 -6.63 13.58 -15.39
C THR A 84 -7.50 14.71 -14.81
N GLY A 85 -6.88 15.75 -14.25
CA GLY A 85 -7.56 16.78 -13.47
C GLY A 85 -7.58 16.50 -11.95
N ALA A 86 -7.14 15.32 -11.49
CA ALA A 86 -7.11 14.94 -10.07
C ALA A 86 -6.30 15.91 -9.19
N ALA A 87 -6.71 16.08 -7.94
CA ALA A 87 -5.85 16.66 -6.91
C ALA A 87 -4.94 15.57 -6.33
N MET A 88 -3.72 15.91 -5.91
CA MET A 88 -2.84 14.93 -5.31
C MET A 88 -1.80 15.48 -4.31
N THR A 89 -1.45 14.62 -3.35
CA THR A 89 -0.28 14.77 -2.49
C THR A 89 0.74 13.67 -2.78
N ALA A 90 1.96 14.05 -3.13
CA ALA A 90 3.09 13.13 -3.24
C ALA A 90 3.93 13.08 -1.96
N ILE A 91 4.32 11.87 -1.53
CA ILE A 91 5.19 11.60 -0.39
C ILE A 91 6.56 11.15 -0.91
N GLU A 92 7.59 11.96 -0.68
CA GLU A 92 8.95 11.69 -1.15
C GLU A 92 9.95 11.73 0.01
N ILE A 93 10.78 10.69 0.14
CA ILE A 93 11.77 10.59 1.22
C ILE A 93 13.06 11.33 0.89
N ASP A 94 13.42 11.42 -0.39
CA ASP A 94 14.68 12.00 -0.87
C ASP A 94 14.56 13.52 -1.03
N PRO A 95 15.17 14.35 -0.16
CA PRO A 95 14.91 15.80 -0.16
C PRO A 95 15.23 16.53 -1.48
N PRO A 96 16.35 16.25 -2.19
CA PRO A 96 16.61 16.84 -3.51
C PRO A 96 15.53 16.51 -4.55
N VAL A 97 14.98 15.29 -4.51
CA VAL A 97 13.90 14.87 -5.41
C VAL A 97 12.62 15.64 -5.06
N ALA A 98 12.27 15.70 -3.77
CA ALA A 98 11.11 16.42 -3.28
C ALA A 98 11.17 17.92 -3.64
N GLU A 99 12.35 18.55 -3.53
CA GLU A 99 12.55 19.95 -3.92
C GLU A 99 12.45 20.16 -5.45
N ARG A 100 12.93 19.21 -6.26
CA ARG A 100 12.89 19.31 -7.72
C ARG A 100 11.48 19.13 -8.29
N LEU A 101 10.65 18.32 -7.65
CA LEU A 101 9.37 17.87 -8.19
C LEU A 101 8.38 19.02 -8.50
N PRO A 102 8.13 20.00 -7.62
CA PRO A 102 7.27 21.15 -7.94
C PRO A 102 7.71 21.91 -9.19
N ARG A 103 9.03 22.07 -9.39
CA ARG A 103 9.57 22.71 -10.60
C ARG A 103 9.31 21.86 -11.84
N THR A 104 9.28 20.52 -11.72
CA THR A 104 8.94 19.64 -12.84
C THR A 104 7.49 19.84 -13.22
N ILE A 105 6.59 19.92 -12.24
CA ILE A 105 5.17 20.14 -12.50
C ILE A 105 4.95 21.51 -13.16
N ALA A 106 5.55 22.57 -12.64
CA ALA A 106 5.43 23.91 -13.23
C ALA A 106 5.97 23.99 -14.68
N GLU A 107 7.02 23.23 -14.99
CA GLU A 107 7.63 23.20 -16.33
C GLU A 107 6.81 22.38 -17.34
N PHE A 108 6.17 21.28 -16.91
CA PHE A 108 5.54 20.32 -17.83
C PHE A 108 4.01 20.36 -17.82
N MET A 109 3.41 20.89 -16.75
CA MET A 109 1.96 20.97 -16.56
C MET A 109 1.59 22.15 -15.65
N PRO A 110 1.79 23.41 -16.12
CA PRO A 110 1.62 24.61 -15.30
C PRO A 110 0.20 24.73 -14.71
N ASP A 111 -0.84 24.36 -15.46
CA ASP A 111 -2.24 24.40 -15.02
C ASP A 111 -2.58 23.40 -13.91
N ALA A 112 -1.64 22.53 -13.53
CA ALA A 112 -1.81 21.55 -12.46
C ALA A 112 -1.09 21.93 -11.15
N VAL A 113 -0.33 23.02 -11.12
CA VAL A 113 0.47 23.42 -9.96
C VAL A 113 -0.41 23.57 -8.71
N ASP A 114 -1.59 24.16 -8.83
CA ASP A 114 -2.51 24.38 -7.70
C ASP A 114 -3.16 23.09 -7.17
N ARG A 115 -3.11 22.00 -7.95
CA ARG A 115 -3.65 20.68 -7.59
C ARG A 115 -2.59 19.74 -7.04
N PHE A 116 -1.34 20.17 -6.98
CA PHE A 116 -0.20 19.35 -6.62
C PHE A 116 0.43 19.82 -5.32
N ARG A 117 0.67 18.87 -4.41
CA ARG A 117 1.51 19.10 -3.24
C ARG A 117 2.54 17.99 -3.06
N VAL A 118 3.72 18.36 -2.57
CA VAL A 118 4.76 17.40 -2.15
C VAL A 118 5.02 17.51 -0.66
N VAL A 119 5.15 16.37 0.01
CA VAL A 119 5.54 16.25 1.41
C VAL A 119 6.85 15.48 1.46
N ASN A 120 7.93 16.15 1.87
CA ASN A 120 9.21 15.47 2.08
C ASN A 120 9.19 14.69 3.40
N ARG A 121 8.92 13.38 3.35
CA ARG A 121 8.77 12.52 4.51
C ARG A 121 8.93 11.05 4.13
N ASP A 122 9.37 10.23 5.08
CA ASP A 122 9.28 8.78 4.97
C ASP A 122 7.81 8.34 5.06
N ALA A 123 7.32 7.62 4.05
CA ALA A 123 5.96 7.08 4.00
C ALA A 123 5.61 6.21 5.21
N LEU A 124 6.59 5.54 5.84
CA LEU A 124 6.38 4.77 7.08
C LEU A 124 6.09 5.64 8.31
N THR A 125 6.29 6.96 8.22
CA THR A 125 6.03 7.94 9.29
C THR A 125 4.82 8.83 9.02
N VAL A 126 4.17 8.67 7.87
CA VAL A 126 2.98 9.45 7.47
C VAL A 126 1.78 9.09 8.35
N THR A 127 1.06 10.09 8.84
CA THR A 127 -0.15 9.97 9.65
C THR A 127 -1.17 11.04 9.24
N PRO A 128 -2.47 10.87 9.56
CA PRO A 128 -3.48 11.92 9.36
C PRO A 128 -3.10 13.29 9.97
N ASN A 129 -2.31 13.30 11.04
CA ASN A 129 -1.87 14.53 11.69
C ASN A 129 -0.79 15.29 10.89
N ASN A 130 0.07 14.57 10.18
CA ASN A 130 1.20 15.19 9.46
C ASN A 130 1.01 15.27 7.94
N VAL A 131 -0.04 14.63 7.42
CA VAL A 131 -0.54 14.77 6.05
C VAL A 131 -2.06 14.97 6.12
N PRO A 132 -2.52 16.18 6.51
CA PRO A 132 -3.93 16.43 6.82
C PRO A 132 -4.84 16.56 5.59
N ASP A 133 -4.27 16.66 4.39
CA ASP A 133 -4.99 16.86 3.13
C ASP A 133 -6.06 15.81 2.87
N PHE A 134 -5.90 14.62 3.43
CA PHE A 134 -6.82 13.51 3.27
C PHE A 134 -7.85 13.42 4.40
N ASN A 135 -7.81 14.28 5.42
CA ASN A 135 -8.66 14.13 6.61
C ASN A 135 -10.14 14.42 6.33
N ASP A 136 -10.41 15.34 5.41
CA ASP A 136 -11.77 15.74 5.04
C ASP A 136 -12.33 14.93 3.86
N ASP A 137 -11.52 14.04 3.28
CA ASP A 137 -11.96 13.17 2.20
C ASP A 137 -12.84 12.04 2.74
N ALA A 138 -13.98 11.81 2.08
CA ALA A 138 -14.75 10.59 2.30
C ALA A 138 -13.93 9.34 1.95
N ALA A 139 -13.14 9.42 0.88
CA ALA A 139 -12.20 8.40 0.46
C ALA A 139 -11.10 9.01 -0.44
N PHE A 140 -9.91 8.42 -0.40
CA PHE A 140 -8.84 8.72 -1.36
C PHE A 140 -8.20 7.41 -1.87
N THR A 141 -7.42 7.52 -2.95
CA THR A 141 -6.71 6.37 -3.54
C THR A 141 -5.19 6.56 -3.51
N LEU A 142 -4.45 5.45 -3.37
CA LEU A 142 -3.01 5.41 -3.52
C LEU A 142 -2.63 4.92 -4.93
N VAL A 143 -1.86 5.72 -5.66
CA VAL A 143 -1.28 5.32 -6.95
C VAL A 143 0.23 5.51 -6.88
N ALA A 144 1.00 4.42 -6.98
CA ALA A 144 2.44 4.49 -6.71
C ALA A 144 3.27 3.46 -7.48
N ASN A 145 4.50 3.86 -7.82
CA ASN A 145 5.59 2.94 -8.14
C ASN A 145 6.46 2.71 -6.90
N LEU A 146 6.11 1.71 -6.09
CA LEU A 146 6.68 1.58 -4.75
C LEU A 146 8.12 1.05 -4.77
N PRO A 147 8.99 1.56 -3.88
CA PRO A 147 10.33 1.02 -3.71
C PRO A 147 10.32 -0.46 -3.31
N TYR A 148 11.15 -1.26 -3.97
CA TYR A 148 11.07 -2.72 -3.93
C TYR A 148 11.32 -3.34 -2.55
N ASN A 149 12.17 -2.70 -1.74
CA ASN A 149 12.56 -3.19 -0.42
C ASN A 149 11.54 -2.86 0.69
N VAL A 150 10.63 -1.91 0.48
CA VAL A 150 9.73 -1.39 1.53
C VAL A 150 8.26 -1.29 1.12
N ALA A 151 7.89 -1.77 -0.08
CA ALA A 151 6.52 -1.71 -0.59
C ALA A 151 5.47 -2.30 0.37
N THR A 152 5.69 -3.52 0.89
CA THR A 152 4.73 -4.16 1.80
C THR A 152 4.56 -3.41 3.13
N PRO A 153 5.63 -3.03 3.86
CA PRO A 153 5.51 -2.17 5.04
C PRO A 153 4.76 -0.87 4.79
N ILE A 154 5.00 -0.19 3.66
CA ILE A 154 4.31 1.06 3.29
C ILE A 154 2.80 0.81 3.15
N ILE A 155 2.41 -0.19 2.35
CA ILE A 155 0.99 -0.51 2.11
C ILE A 155 0.27 -0.79 3.44
N LEU A 156 0.82 -1.68 4.27
CA LEU A 156 0.17 -2.06 5.53
C LEU A 156 0.10 -0.89 6.52
N THR A 157 1.12 -0.04 6.55
CA THR A 157 1.17 1.15 7.42
C THR A 157 0.15 2.19 7.00
N LEU A 158 -0.01 2.45 5.71
CA LEU A 158 -0.98 3.40 5.20
C LEU A 158 -2.41 2.91 5.42
N LEU A 159 -2.70 1.64 5.14
CA LEU A 159 -4.02 1.04 5.41
C LEU A 159 -4.38 1.08 6.90
N GLU A 160 -3.40 0.89 7.78
CA GLU A 160 -3.59 0.97 9.23
C GLU A 160 -3.91 2.40 9.70
N ARG A 161 -3.23 3.41 9.14
CA ARG A 161 -3.29 4.79 9.63
C ARG A 161 -4.38 5.64 8.98
N PHE A 162 -4.78 5.30 7.77
CA PHE A 162 -5.80 6.02 7.01
C PHE A 162 -7.00 5.11 6.79
N ALA A 163 -8.05 5.30 7.59
CA ALA A 163 -9.28 4.53 7.47
C ALA A 163 -10.03 4.80 6.16
N ASN A 164 -9.80 5.96 5.54
CA ASN A 164 -10.39 6.41 4.29
C ASN A 164 -9.49 6.18 3.05
N LEU A 165 -8.36 5.46 3.19
CA LEU A 165 -7.65 4.89 2.03
C LEU A 165 -8.47 3.71 1.51
N ASP A 166 -9.29 3.94 0.48
CA ASP A 166 -10.31 3.00 0.02
C ASP A 166 -9.80 2.04 -1.06
N SER A 167 -8.86 2.50 -1.87
CA SER A 167 -8.28 1.70 -2.94
C SER A 167 -6.82 2.04 -3.17
N PHE A 168 -6.12 1.12 -3.85
CA PHE A 168 -4.83 1.46 -4.42
C PHE A 168 -4.57 0.72 -5.73
N LEU A 169 -3.76 1.36 -6.58
CA LEU A 169 -3.05 0.69 -7.66
C LEU A 169 -1.55 0.94 -7.49
N VAL A 170 -0.81 -0.13 -7.20
CA VAL A 170 0.64 -0.03 -6.99
C VAL A 170 1.40 -0.89 -7.98
N MET A 171 2.50 -0.35 -8.48
CA MET A 171 3.53 -1.08 -9.18
C MET A 171 4.60 -1.52 -8.18
N VAL A 172 4.89 -2.83 -8.17
CA VAL A 172 5.92 -3.46 -7.33
C VAL A 172 6.67 -4.52 -8.14
N GLN A 173 7.72 -5.11 -7.59
CA GLN A 173 8.35 -6.28 -8.22
C GLN A 173 7.34 -7.40 -8.43
N LYS A 174 7.50 -8.16 -9.52
CA LYS A 174 6.57 -9.25 -9.86
C LYS A 174 6.35 -10.26 -8.72
N GLU A 175 7.40 -10.70 -8.03
CA GLU A 175 7.25 -11.63 -6.89
C GLU A 175 6.46 -11.02 -5.74
N VAL A 176 6.67 -9.72 -5.46
CA VAL A 176 5.92 -9.00 -4.43
C VAL A 176 4.45 -8.88 -4.84
N ALA A 177 4.17 -8.55 -6.11
CA ALA A 177 2.81 -8.50 -6.62
C ALA A 177 2.11 -9.85 -6.50
N ASP A 178 2.78 -10.92 -6.92
CA ASP A 178 2.25 -12.29 -6.83
C ASP A 178 2.00 -12.69 -5.37
N ARG A 179 2.84 -12.23 -4.42
CA ARG A 179 2.64 -12.45 -2.99
C ARG A 179 1.48 -11.64 -2.42
N LEU A 180 1.32 -10.37 -2.77
CA LEU A 180 0.22 -9.54 -2.26
C LEU A 180 -1.14 -10.07 -2.72
N ALA A 181 -1.22 -10.64 -3.93
CA ALA A 181 -2.45 -11.19 -4.51
C ALA A 181 -2.58 -12.72 -4.35
N ALA A 182 -1.70 -13.37 -3.57
CA ALA A 182 -1.76 -14.82 -3.39
C ALA A 182 -2.94 -15.22 -2.50
N GLU A 183 -3.63 -16.29 -2.88
CA GLU A 183 -4.69 -16.93 -2.08
C GLU A 183 -4.13 -18.03 -1.15
N PRO A 184 -4.85 -18.46 -0.12
CA PRO A 184 -4.41 -19.54 0.77
C PRO A 184 -4.11 -20.86 0.04
N GLY A 185 -3.23 -21.67 0.63
CA GLY A 185 -2.95 -23.04 0.16
C GLY A 185 -1.86 -23.16 -0.90
N ASN A 186 -1.14 -22.09 -1.23
CA ASN A 186 0.01 -22.14 -2.13
C ASN A 186 1.30 -21.60 -1.50
N LYS A 187 2.44 -21.89 -2.15
CA LYS A 187 3.79 -21.51 -1.65
C LYS A 187 4.08 -20.01 -1.70
N ILE A 188 3.35 -19.25 -2.51
CA ILE A 188 3.54 -17.81 -2.68
C ILE A 188 2.85 -17.06 -1.53
N TYR A 189 1.69 -17.60 -1.09
CA TYR A 189 0.93 -17.12 0.07
C TYR A 189 1.83 -16.97 1.30
N GLY A 190 1.71 -15.84 1.98
CA GLY A 190 2.58 -15.48 3.09
C GLY A 190 1.96 -14.43 4.00
N THR A 191 2.72 -14.01 5.01
CA THR A 191 2.34 -12.92 5.92
C THR A 191 1.78 -11.68 5.20
N PRO A 192 2.38 -11.17 4.11
CA PRO A 192 1.82 -10.01 3.40
C PRO A 192 0.43 -10.26 2.82
N SER A 193 0.20 -11.45 2.25
CA SER A 193 -1.07 -11.86 1.65
C SER A 193 -2.18 -11.84 2.71
N VAL A 194 -1.92 -12.47 3.85
CA VAL A 194 -2.92 -12.63 4.92
C VAL A 194 -3.20 -11.29 5.61
N LYS A 195 -2.16 -10.50 5.90
CA LYS A 195 -2.30 -9.18 6.52
C LYS A 195 -2.98 -8.18 5.61
N LEU A 196 -2.74 -8.24 4.29
CA LEU A 196 -3.45 -7.38 3.34
C LEU A 196 -4.93 -7.76 3.25
N ALA A 197 -5.24 -9.06 3.27
CA ALA A 197 -6.62 -9.58 3.25
C ALA A 197 -7.47 -9.14 4.45
N TRP A 198 -6.83 -8.74 5.57
CA TRP A 198 -7.53 -8.12 6.70
C TRP A 198 -8.25 -6.83 6.31
N TYR A 199 -7.66 -6.05 5.42
CA TYR A 199 -8.16 -4.73 5.05
C TYR A 199 -9.05 -4.75 3.80
N GLY A 200 -8.87 -5.72 2.90
CA GLY A 200 -9.57 -5.71 1.61
C GLY A 200 -9.13 -6.82 0.66
N LYS A 201 -9.45 -6.67 -0.62
CA LYS A 201 -9.21 -7.68 -1.66
C LYS A 201 -8.16 -7.16 -2.65
N ALA A 202 -7.08 -7.91 -2.82
CA ALA A 202 -6.01 -7.58 -3.77
C ALA A 202 -6.05 -8.51 -5.00
N ARG A 203 -5.78 -7.96 -6.19
CA ARG A 203 -5.68 -8.71 -7.45
C ARG A 203 -4.56 -8.20 -8.35
N ARG A 204 -4.04 -9.09 -9.19
CA ARG A 204 -3.09 -8.74 -10.26
C ARG A 204 -3.86 -8.11 -11.42
N VAL A 205 -3.38 -6.98 -11.93
CA VAL A 205 -4.01 -6.31 -13.09
C VAL A 205 -3.09 -6.23 -14.32
N GLY A 206 -1.79 -6.48 -14.15
CA GLY A 206 -0.89 -6.52 -15.31
C GLY A 206 0.58 -6.70 -14.96
N ASN A 207 1.38 -6.93 -16.00
CA ASN A 207 2.85 -6.92 -15.93
C ASN A 207 3.40 -5.68 -16.61
N ILE A 208 4.53 -5.19 -16.11
CA ILE A 208 5.29 -4.07 -16.64
C ILE A 208 6.75 -4.53 -16.84
N GLY A 209 7.23 -4.48 -18.08
CA GLY A 209 8.58 -4.92 -18.41
C GLY A 209 9.64 -3.95 -17.91
N ARG A 210 10.80 -4.47 -17.48
CA ARG A 210 11.91 -3.66 -16.93
C ARG A 210 12.45 -2.54 -17.84
N ASN A 211 12.20 -2.61 -19.14
CA ASN A 211 12.77 -1.66 -20.12
C ASN A 211 12.08 -0.29 -20.10
N VAL A 212 10.96 -0.15 -19.38
CA VAL A 212 10.28 1.14 -19.18
C VAL A 212 10.85 1.95 -18.03
N PHE A 213 11.99 1.53 -17.46
CA PHE A 213 12.61 2.18 -16.31
C PHE A 213 14.04 2.66 -16.61
N TRP A 214 14.44 3.72 -15.92
CA TRP A 214 15.84 4.15 -15.82
C TRP A 214 16.22 4.43 -14.36
N PRO A 215 17.29 3.78 -13.84
CA PRO A 215 17.94 2.60 -14.40
C PRO A 215 16.97 1.43 -14.53
N ALA A 216 17.27 0.47 -15.40
CA ALA A 216 16.43 -0.72 -15.55
C ALA A 216 16.63 -1.64 -14.33
N PRO A 217 15.55 -2.14 -13.70
CA PRO A 217 15.65 -3.10 -12.62
C PRO A 217 16.07 -4.49 -13.12
N ASN A 218 16.54 -5.33 -12.19
CA ASN A 218 16.97 -6.71 -12.48
C ASN A 218 15.81 -7.69 -12.71
N VAL A 219 14.59 -7.30 -12.34
CA VAL A 219 13.38 -8.11 -12.42
C VAL A 219 12.26 -7.28 -13.03
N ASP A 220 11.25 -7.97 -13.57
CA ASP A 220 10.07 -7.28 -14.07
C ASP A 220 9.17 -6.83 -12.92
N SER A 221 8.36 -5.83 -13.22
CA SER A 221 7.39 -5.25 -12.30
C SER A 221 5.98 -5.70 -12.66
N ALA A 222 5.06 -5.48 -11.74
CA ALA A 222 3.69 -5.85 -11.93
C ALA A 222 2.75 -4.99 -11.10
N LEU A 223 1.53 -4.83 -11.62
CA LEU A 223 0.49 -4.01 -11.01
C LEU A 223 -0.39 -4.85 -10.11
N VAL A 224 -0.65 -4.33 -8.92
CA VAL A 224 -1.61 -4.86 -7.95
C VAL A 224 -2.66 -3.79 -7.70
N ARG A 225 -3.91 -4.17 -7.90
CA ARG A 225 -5.05 -3.38 -7.46
C ARG A 225 -5.58 -3.94 -6.14
N PHE A 226 -6.03 -3.05 -5.27
CA PHE A 226 -6.68 -3.38 -4.02
C PHE A 226 -7.90 -2.49 -3.84
N ASP A 227 -8.97 -3.09 -3.34
CA ASP A 227 -10.18 -2.40 -2.90
C ASP A 227 -10.43 -2.80 -1.44
N ARG A 228 -10.68 -1.81 -0.57
CA ARG A 228 -10.90 -2.00 0.87
C ARG A 228 -12.24 -2.69 1.10
N HIS A 229 -12.34 -3.45 2.19
CA HIS A 229 -13.62 -3.93 2.68
C HIS A 229 -14.49 -2.75 3.10
N THR A 230 -15.78 -2.85 2.82
CA THR A 230 -16.77 -1.97 3.44
C THR A 230 -16.74 -2.13 4.97
N PRO A 231 -17.23 -1.14 5.75
CA PRO A 231 -17.32 -1.26 7.20
C PRO A 231 -18.05 -2.53 7.67
N ASP A 232 -19.10 -2.94 6.96
CA ASP A 232 -19.87 -4.15 7.27
C ASP A 232 -19.08 -5.43 6.98
N GLU A 233 -18.42 -5.53 5.82
CA GLU A 233 -17.52 -6.64 5.48
C GLU A 233 -16.37 -6.74 6.50
N GLN A 234 -15.80 -5.61 6.92
CA GLN A 234 -14.72 -5.57 7.91
C GLN A 234 -15.18 -6.05 9.29
N ALA A 235 -16.37 -5.64 9.71
CA ALA A 235 -16.96 -6.06 10.99
C ALA A 235 -17.26 -7.56 10.99
N GLU A 236 -17.83 -8.09 9.91
CA GLU A 236 -18.10 -9.51 9.72
C GLU A 236 -16.80 -10.34 9.75
N LEU A 237 -15.78 -9.91 8.99
CA LEU A 237 -14.49 -10.59 8.92
C LEU A 237 -13.77 -10.62 10.28
N ALA A 238 -13.76 -9.49 10.98
CA ALA A 238 -13.09 -9.39 12.28
C ALA A 238 -13.82 -10.22 13.33
N GLY A 239 -15.17 -10.24 13.33
CA GLY A 239 -15.94 -11.04 14.28
C GLY A 239 -15.61 -10.73 15.75
N GLY A 240 -15.26 -9.47 16.05
CA GLY A 240 -14.80 -9.03 17.37
C GLY A 240 -13.34 -9.33 17.70
N ALA A 241 -12.56 -9.90 16.77
CA ALA A 241 -11.14 -10.15 16.96
C ALA A 241 -10.33 -8.84 16.94
N ASP A 242 -9.37 -8.75 17.86
CA ASP A 242 -8.35 -7.70 17.82
C ASP A 242 -7.38 -7.92 16.65
N ARG A 243 -7.12 -6.85 15.89
CA ARG A 243 -6.22 -6.88 14.73
C ARG A 243 -4.81 -7.24 15.14
N GLU A 244 -4.29 -6.66 16.23
CA GLU A 244 -2.90 -6.91 16.65
C GLU A 244 -2.71 -8.35 17.11
N ALA A 245 -3.65 -8.89 17.89
CA ALA A 245 -3.68 -10.29 18.26
C ALA A 245 -3.72 -11.20 17.02
N THR A 246 -4.59 -10.90 16.06
CA THR A 246 -4.67 -11.63 14.79
C THR A 246 -3.33 -11.59 14.03
N PHE A 247 -2.70 -10.43 13.94
CA PHE A 247 -1.43 -10.26 13.24
C PHE A 247 -0.27 -10.97 13.92
N ARG A 248 -0.24 -11.02 15.26
CA ARG A 248 0.73 -11.82 16.02
C ARG A 248 0.61 -13.30 15.70
N LEU A 249 -0.62 -13.84 15.62
CA LEU A 249 -0.83 -15.24 15.25
C LEU A 249 -0.36 -15.55 13.83
N ILE A 250 -0.60 -14.63 12.89
CA ILE A 250 -0.11 -14.75 11.51
C ILE A 250 1.42 -14.80 11.52
N ASP A 251 2.09 -13.85 12.18
CA ASP A 251 3.55 -13.80 12.22
C ASP A 251 4.17 -15.06 12.83
N GLU A 252 3.60 -15.58 13.93
CA GLU A 252 4.07 -16.81 14.57
C GLU A 252 3.85 -18.06 13.68
N ALA A 253 2.68 -18.17 13.04
CA ALA A 253 2.36 -19.28 12.15
C ALA A 253 3.28 -19.32 10.92
N PHE A 254 3.50 -18.17 10.28
CA PHE A 254 4.38 -18.06 9.11
C PHE A 254 5.87 -18.06 9.47
N GLY A 255 6.25 -17.74 10.71
CA GLY A 255 7.62 -17.94 11.20
C GLY A 255 8.04 -19.42 11.26
N GLN A 256 7.07 -20.34 11.28
CA GLN A 256 7.28 -21.79 11.36
C GLN A 256 6.56 -22.57 10.25
N ARG A 257 6.62 -22.10 9.00
CA ARG A 257 5.83 -22.58 7.83
C ARG A 257 5.71 -24.10 7.66
N ARG A 258 6.72 -24.88 8.06
CA ARG A 258 6.75 -26.35 7.90
C ARG A 258 6.01 -27.11 9.00
N LYS A 259 5.68 -26.44 10.11
CA LYS A 259 4.99 -27.04 11.26
C LYS A 259 3.47 -26.92 11.13
N THR A 260 2.77 -27.80 11.83
CA THR A 260 1.33 -27.67 12.06
C THR A 260 1.04 -26.45 12.93
N LEU A 261 -0.19 -25.92 12.87
CA LEU A 261 -0.62 -24.77 13.67
C LEU A 261 -0.43 -25.00 15.15
N HIS A 262 -0.82 -26.16 15.66
CA HIS A 262 -0.62 -26.49 17.07
C HIS A 262 0.85 -26.41 17.47
N ALA A 263 1.77 -26.96 16.66
CA ALA A 263 3.19 -26.90 16.96
C ALA A 263 3.79 -25.49 16.79
N ALA A 264 3.28 -24.71 15.83
CA ALA A 264 3.72 -23.34 15.58
C ALA A 264 3.26 -22.37 16.67
N LEU A 265 2.01 -22.49 17.13
CA LEU A 265 1.31 -21.56 18.02
C LEU A 265 1.19 -22.02 19.48
N LYS A 266 1.84 -23.14 19.84
CA LYS A 266 1.70 -23.79 21.16
C LYS A 266 1.91 -22.89 22.39
N LYS A 267 2.61 -21.76 22.23
CA LYS A 267 2.91 -20.83 23.33
C LYS A 267 1.84 -19.75 23.50
N THR A 268 1.08 -19.49 22.44
CA THR A 268 0.19 -18.34 22.33
C THR A 268 -1.28 -18.76 22.26
N VAL A 269 -1.55 -19.94 21.70
CA VAL A 269 -2.91 -20.44 21.47
C VAL A 269 -3.19 -21.67 22.34
N PRO A 270 -4.14 -21.60 23.28
CA PRO A 270 -4.62 -22.77 24.03
C PRO A 270 -5.22 -23.84 23.12
N ALA A 271 -5.08 -25.11 23.47
CA ALA A 271 -5.50 -26.22 22.61
C ALA A 271 -7.01 -26.19 22.31
N GLU A 272 -7.84 -25.79 23.29
CA GLU A 272 -9.29 -25.67 23.15
C GLU A 272 -9.73 -24.53 22.22
N ALA A 273 -8.88 -23.52 22.00
CA ALA A 273 -9.20 -22.39 21.12
C ALA A 273 -9.33 -22.85 19.65
N PHE A 274 -8.60 -23.89 19.24
CA PHE A 274 -8.76 -24.48 17.90
C PHE A 274 -10.17 -25.07 17.71
N GLY A 275 -10.68 -25.78 18.71
CA GLY A 275 -12.04 -26.33 18.70
C GLY A 275 -13.09 -25.22 18.65
N ARG A 276 -12.96 -24.18 19.50
CA ARG A 276 -13.85 -23.01 19.51
C ARG A 276 -13.86 -22.27 18.17
N ALA A 277 -12.70 -22.17 17.50
CA ALA A 277 -12.57 -21.50 16.20
C ALA A 277 -12.99 -22.37 15.00
N GLY A 278 -13.27 -23.66 15.21
CA GLY A 278 -13.56 -24.63 14.15
C GLY A 278 -12.36 -24.92 13.25
N ILE A 279 -11.15 -24.94 13.82
CA ILE A 279 -9.89 -25.10 13.07
C ILE A 279 -9.21 -26.42 13.43
N ASP A 280 -8.87 -27.21 12.42
CA ASP A 280 -8.03 -28.39 12.59
C ASP A 280 -6.59 -27.98 12.99
N PRO A 281 -6.11 -28.32 14.19
CA PRO A 281 -4.78 -27.96 14.70
C PRO A 281 -3.62 -28.57 13.89
N THR A 282 -3.89 -29.60 13.07
CA THR A 282 -2.90 -30.27 12.23
C THR A 282 -2.65 -29.57 10.89
N ARG A 283 -3.53 -28.64 10.50
CA ARG A 283 -3.32 -27.75 9.34
C ARG A 283 -2.04 -26.95 9.49
N ARG A 284 -1.51 -26.44 8.38
CA ARG A 284 -0.40 -25.48 8.35
C ARG A 284 -0.92 -24.06 8.23
N GLY A 285 -0.17 -23.09 8.75
CA GLY A 285 -0.54 -21.66 8.70
C GLY A 285 -0.83 -21.15 7.29
N GLU A 286 -0.10 -21.62 6.28
CA GLU A 286 -0.32 -21.22 4.88
C GLU A 286 -1.63 -21.71 4.26
N THR A 287 -2.40 -22.55 4.97
CA THR A 287 -3.73 -22.98 4.53
C THR A 287 -4.86 -22.13 5.11
N LEU A 288 -4.57 -21.23 6.08
CA LEU A 288 -5.60 -20.44 6.77
C LEU A 288 -5.92 -19.16 6.01
N THR A 289 -7.21 -18.83 5.98
CA THR A 289 -7.70 -17.51 5.57
C THR A 289 -7.48 -16.48 6.69
N ILE A 290 -7.59 -15.19 6.38
CA ILE A 290 -7.60 -14.16 7.42
C ILE A 290 -8.77 -14.32 8.40
N ALA A 291 -9.95 -14.74 7.92
CA ALA A 291 -11.10 -15.02 8.76
C ALA A 291 -10.83 -16.19 9.73
N ASP A 292 -10.08 -17.22 9.30
CA ASP A 292 -9.65 -18.30 10.19
C ASP A 292 -8.75 -17.76 11.31
N PHE A 293 -7.78 -16.90 10.98
CA PHE A 293 -6.92 -16.27 11.99
C PHE A 293 -7.70 -15.35 12.94
N ALA A 294 -8.67 -14.59 12.43
CA ALA A 294 -9.53 -13.73 13.24
C ALA A 294 -10.37 -14.56 14.23
N ARG A 295 -11.03 -15.62 13.76
CA ARG A 295 -11.77 -16.56 14.64
C ARG A 295 -10.85 -17.19 15.69
N LEU A 296 -9.63 -17.55 15.33
CA LEU A 296 -8.66 -18.11 16.27
C LEU A 296 -8.25 -17.09 17.35
N ALA A 297 -8.01 -15.83 16.96
CA ALA A 297 -7.68 -14.76 17.88
C ALA A 297 -8.85 -14.47 18.85
N ALA A 298 -10.07 -14.36 18.34
CA ALA A 298 -11.28 -14.20 19.17
C ALA A 298 -11.50 -15.40 20.12
N ALA A 299 -11.22 -16.62 19.66
CA ALA A 299 -11.31 -17.81 20.50
C ALA A 299 -10.28 -17.86 21.63
N CYS A 300 -9.18 -17.11 21.54
CA CYS A 300 -8.19 -17.00 22.62
C CYS A 300 -8.67 -16.05 23.74
N THR A 301 -9.39 -14.97 23.42
CA THR A 301 -9.87 -14.00 24.41
C THR A 301 -11.09 -14.49 25.18
N ALA A 302 -11.99 -15.23 24.54
CA ALA A 302 -13.19 -15.79 25.17
C ALA A 302 -12.89 -16.79 26.32
N GLY A 303 -11.70 -17.39 26.34
CA GLY A 303 -11.25 -18.28 27.42
C GLY A 303 -10.69 -17.57 28.66
N SER A 304 -10.37 -16.27 28.56
CA SER A 304 -9.75 -15.49 29.66
C SER A 304 -10.76 -14.87 30.62
N VAL A 305 -12.07 -14.91 30.31
CA VAL A 305 -13.12 -14.18 31.06
C VAL A 305 -13.91 -15.08 32.01
N ALA A 306 -13.54 -16.35 32.16
CA ALA A 306 -14.25 -17.33 32.99
C ALA A 306 -13.41 -17.83 34.18
N GLU A 307 -13.12 -16.95 35.14
CA GLU A 307 -12.91 -17.36 36.54
C GLU A 307 -13.91 -16.58 37.41
N PRO A 308 -15.00 -17.21 37.89
CA PRO A 308 -15.80 -16.64 38.95
C PRO A 308 -14.98 -16.74 40.25
N THR A 309 -14.61 -15.58 40.81
CA THR A 309 -14.08 -15.46 42.16
C THR A 309 -15.06 -16.11 43.13
N ALA A 310 -14.67 -17.26 43.69
CA ALA A 310 -15.41 -17.91 44.75
C ALA A 310 -15.46 -16.98 45.97
N GLU A 311 -16.68 -16.63 46.41
CA GLU A 311 -16.90 -15.96 47.68
C GLU A 311 -16.35 -16.81 48.85
N PRO A 312 -15.59 -16.23 49.79
CA PRO A 312 -15.16 -16.96 50.96
C PRO A 312 -16.35 -17.17 51.91
N ALA A 313 -16.57 -18.44 52.25
CA ALA A 313 -17.54 -18.87 53.25
C ALA A 313 -17.26 -18.19 54.60
N THR A 314 -18.28 -17.54 55.15
CA THR A 314 -18.29 -17.05 56.53
C THR A 314 -18.30 -18.23 57.50
N SER A 315 -17.15 -18.54 58.09
CA SER A 315 -17.08 -19.39 59.28
C SER A 315 -17.36 -18.54 60.52
N GLY A 316 -18.60 -18.57 60.99
CA GLY A 316 -18.93 -18.13 62.34
C GLY A 316 -18.45 -19.17 63.34
N ALA A 317 -17.43 -18.82 64.11
CA ALA A 317 -17.07 -19.49 65.35
C ALA A 317 -17.04 -18.40 66.42
N ASP A 318 -17.96 -18.48 67.39
CA ASP A 318 -17.76 -17.89 68.70
C ASP A 318 -18.27 -18.90 69.74
N HIS A 319 -17.35 -19.31 70.60
CA HIS A 319 -17.57 -19.91 71.90
C HIS A 319 -17.30 -18.81 72.94
N ASP A 320 -18.34 -18.35 73.63
CA ASP A 320 -18.49 -18.29 75.10
C ASP A 320 -19.81 -17.61 75.49
#